data_AF-A0A7C6QZP2-F1
#
_entry.id   AF-A0A7C6QZP2-F1
#
_cell.length_a   1.000
_cell.length_b   1.000
_cell.length_c   1.000
_cell.angle_alpha   90.00
_cell.angle_beta   90.00
_cell.angle_gamma   90.00
#
_symmetry.space_group_name_H-M   'P 1'
#
loop_
_entity.id
_entity.type
_entity.pdbx_description
1 polymer ?
#
loop_
_entity_poly.entity_id
_entity_poly.type
_entity_poly.pdbx_seq_one_letter_code
_entity_poly.pdbx_strand_id
1 'polypeptide(L)'
;MAKKELPEFKGDAIPDFASEEEEREFWDGYSFAEAMERGVLEPLDEPVELDPELAVKIRERAKTKRVTLRLRVSQIEAAKEIARKKDIPYQTLIRSWVAEAIRREQEGRP
;
A
#
# COMPACT_ATOMS: atom_id res chain seq x y z
N MET A 1 22.55 -35.70 -17.92
CA MET A 1 21.50 -34.70 -17.65
C MET A 1 22.05 -33.35 -18.06
N ALA A 2 21.63 -32.86 -19.22
CA ALA A 2 22.15 -31.62 -19.79
C ALA A 2 21.57 -30.44 -19.01
N LYS A 3 22.42 -29.68 -18.32
CA LYS A 3 22.07 -28.35 -17.84
C LYS A 3 21.86 -27.49 -19.08
N LYS A 4 20.61 -27.17 -19.39
CA LYS A 4 20.30 -26.17 -20.41
C LYS A 4 20.49 -24.83 -19.72
N GLU A 5 21.51 -24.10 -20.13
CA GLU A 5 21.75 -22.74 -19.66
C GLU A 5 20.52 -21.90 -20.05
N LEU A 6 19.79 -21.41 -19.05
CA LEU A 6 18.68 -20.51 -19.28
C LEU A 6 19.24 -19.24 -19.96
N PRO A 7 18.59 -18.75 -21.03
CA PRO A 7 19.09 -17.62 -21.79
C PRO A 7 19.22 -16.38 -20.89
N GLU A 8 20.37 -15.70 -20.95
CA GLU A 8 20.54 -14.40 -20.29
C GLU A 8 19.44 -13.44 -20.75
N PHE A 9 18.57 -13.04 -19.83
CA PHE A 9 17.57 -12.03 -20.09
C PHE A 9 18.25 -10.67 -20.28
N LYS A 10 18.46 -10.28 -21.54
CA LYS A 10 19.12 -9.01 -21.91
C LYS A 10 18.24 -7.76 -21.76
N GLY A 11 17.00 -7.91 -21.29
CA GLY A 11 16.13 -6.77 -21.02
C GLY A 11 15.27 -6.28 -22.17
N ASP A 12 15.23 -6.99 -23.30
CA ASP A 12 14.56 -6.50 -24.51
C ASP A 12 13.20 -7.15 -24.80
N ALA A 13 12.92 -8.39 -24.34
CA ALA A 13 11.63 -9.08 -24.50
C ALA A 13 11.48 -10.27 -23.54
N ILE A 14 10.26 -10.57 -23.08
CA ILE A 14 9.95 -11.79 -22.32
C ILE A 14 10.06 -13.00 -23.28
N PRO A 15 10.78 -14.08 -22.91
CA PRO A 15 10.85 -15.27 -23.73
C PRO A 15 9.48 -15.96 -23.89
N ASP A 16 9.24 -16.57 -25.05
CA ASP A 16 8.13 -17.52 -25.22
C ASP A 16 8.46 -18.80 -24.42
N PHE A 17 7.75 -19.03 -23.32
CA PHE A 17 7.94 -20.23 -22.49
C PHE A 17 7.29 -21.46 -23.14
N ALA A 18 8.01 -22.58 -23.20
CA ALA A 18 7.46 -23.83 -23.72
C ALA A 18 6.63 -24.60 -22.67
N SER A 19 6.80 -24.29 -21.38
CA SER A 19 6.06 -24.90 -20.27
C SER A 19 5.95 -23.99 -19.05
N GLU A 20 4.95 -24.24 -18.19
CA GLU A 20 4.79 -23.54 -16.89
C GLU A 20 5.98 -23.78 -15.94
N GLU A 21 6.71 -24.88 -16.11
CA GLU A 21 7.89 -25.20 -15.31
C GLU A 21 9.08 -24.30 -15.68
N GLU A 22 9.26 -24.02 -16.97
CA GLU A 22 10.28 -23.09 -17.49
C GLU A 22 9.96 -21.65 -17.08
N GLU A 23 8.68 -21.26 -17.10
CA GLU A 23 8.23 -19.95 -16.63
C GLU A 23 8.51 -19.76 -15.13
N ARG A 24 8.26 -20.78 -14.31
CA ARG A 24 8.56 -20.74 -12.87
C ARG A 24 10.05 -20.58 -12.61
N GLU A 25 10.89 -21.39 -13.27
CA GLU A 25 12.35 -21.30 -13.10
C GLU A 25 12.89 -19.91 -13.52
N PHE A 26 12.29 -19.30 -14.55
CA PHE A 26 12.60 -17.95 -14.96
C PHE A 26 12.22 -16.90 -13.90
N TRP A 27 10.99 -16.95 -13.37
CA TRP A 27 10.53 -16.00 -12.34
C TRP A 27 11.12 -16.23 -10.95
N ASP A 28 11.66 -17.42 -10.66
CA ASP A 28 12.43 -17.68 -9.44
C ASP A 28 13.78 -16.97 -9.46
N GLY A 29 14.35 -16.75 -10.65
CA GLY A 29 15.63 -16.04 -10.85
C GLY A 29 15.50 -14.56 -11.22
N TYR A 30 14.34 -14.12 -11.70
CA TYR A 30 14.13 -12.78 -12.26
C TYR A 30 12.99 -12.01 -11.57
N SER A 31 13.22 -10.74 -11.24
CA SER A 31 12.22 -9.92 -10.55
C SER A 31 11.17 -9.38 -11.51
N PHE A 32 9.90 -9.71 -11.25
CA PHE A 32 8.76 -9.10 -11.93
C PHE A 32 8.76 -7.56 -11.86
N ALA A 33 9.22 -6.97 -10.75
CA ALA A 33 9.29 -5.52 -10.61
C ALA A 33 10.31 -4.89 -11.58
N GLU A 34 11.44 -5.57 -11.81
CA GLU A 34 12.47 -5.11 -12.74
C GLU A 34 12.01 -5.23 -14.20
N ALA A 35 11.25 -6.27 -14.53
CA ALA A 35 10.60 -6.44 -15.84
C ALA A 35 9.61 -5.29 -16.15
N MET A 36 8.82 -4.90 -15.16
CA MET A 36 7.86 -3.79 -15.27
C MET A 36 8.56 -2.44 -15.44
N GLU A 37 9.60 -2.16 -14.66
CA GLU A 37 10.33 -0.89 -14.72
C GLU A 37 11.06 -0.69 -16.07
N ARG A 38 11.52 -1.79 -16.67
CA ARG A 38 12.16 -1.79 -18.00
C ARG A 38 11.16 -1.73 -19.16
N GLY A 39 9.85 -1.79 -18.91
CA GLY A 39 8.81 -1.71 -19.93
C GLY A 39 8.73 -2.93 -20.86
N VAL A 40 9.26 -4.07 -20.42
CA VAL A 40 9.26 -5.33 -21.19
C VAL A 40 7.94 -6.09 -21.03
N LEU A 41 7.18 -5.76 -19.99
CA LEU A 41 5.79 -6.18 -19.82
C LEU A 41 4.90 -5.17 -20.53
N GLU A 42 4.13 -5.62 -21.50
CA GLU A 42 3.07 -4.80 -22.07
C GLU A 42 2.09 -4.42 -20.94
N PRO A 43 1.79 -3.11 -20.76
CA PRO A 43 0.75 -2.73 -19.82
C PRO A 43 -0.55 -3.40 -20.23
N LEU A 44 -1.29 -3.94 -19.26
CA LEU A 44 -2.63 -4.43 -19.52
C LEU A 44 -3.47 -3.26 -20.06
N ASP A 45 -3.80 -3.32 -21.36
CA ASP A 45 -4.73 -2.38 -22.00
C ASP A 45 -6.15 -2.56 -21.45
N GLU A 46 -6.45 -3.72 -20.87
CA GLU A 46 -7.70 -3.97 -20.18
C GLU A 46 -7.67 -3.38 -18.76
N PRO A 47 -8.64 -2.51 -18.41
CA PRO A 47 -8.78 -2.04 -17.06
C PRO A 47 -9.04 -3.23 -16.16
N VAL A 48 -8.12 -3.51 -15.24
CA VAL A 48 -8.34 -4.46 -14.14
C VAL A 48 -9.61 -4.02 -13.42
N GLU A 49 -10.66 -4.82 -13.49
CA GLU A 49 -11.89 -4.60 -12.73
C GLU A 49 -11.57 -4.76 -11.25
N LEU A 50 -11.20 -3.65 -10.63
CA LEU A 50 -11.01 -3.59 -9.19
C LEU A 50 -12.36 -3.76 -8.52
N ASP A 51 -12.42 -4.67 -7.56
CA ASP A 51 -13.58 -4.81 -6.70
C ASP A 51 -14.03 -3.43 -6.17
N PRO A 52 -15.31 -3.08 -6.30
CA PRO A 52 -15.80 -1.75 -5.98
C PRO A 52 -15.58 -1.38 -4.49
N GLU A 53 -15.59 -2.34 -3.57
CA GLU A 53 -15.27 -2.11 -2.15
C GLU A 53 -13.78 -1.76 -1.98
N LEU A 54 -12.90 -2.45 -2.71
CA LEU A 54 -11.47 -2.15 -2.73
C LEU A 54 -11.19 -0.76 -3.33
N ALA A 55 -11.86 -0.41 -4.43
CA ALA A 55 -11.74 0.89 -5.07
C ALA A 55 -12.21 2.03 -4.15
N VAL A 56 -13.26 1.82 -3.34
CA VAL A 56 -13.69 2.79 -2.31
C VAL A 56 -12.63 2.92 -1.23
N LYS A 57 -12.14 1.81 -0.66
CA LYS A 57 -11.08 1.83 0.38
C LYS A 57 -9.81 2.53 -0.09
N ILE A 58 -9.39 2.32 -1.33
CA ILE A 58 -8.23 2.99 -1.93
C ILE A 58 -8.47 4.50 -2.01
N ARG A 59 -9.63 4.92 -2.54
CA ARG A 59 -9.99 6.34 -2.65
C ARG A 59 -10.10 7.04 -1.29
N GLU A 60 -10.62 6.36 -0.27
CA GLU A 60 -10.68 6.90 1.09
C GLU A 60 -9.30 7.05 1.72
N ARG A 61 -8.42 6.05 1.57
CA ARG A 61 -7.03 6.14 2.04
C ARG A 61 -6.26 7.26 1.36
N ALA A 62 -6.48 7.49 0.07
CA ALA A 62 -5.87 8.58 -0.69
C ALA A 62 -6.25 9.98 -0.16
N LYS A 63 -7.40 10.12 0.54
CA LYS A 63 -7.80 11.37 1.20
C LYS A 63 -7.09 11.64 2.53
N THR A 64 -6.23 10.73 2.98
CA THR A 64 -5.49 10.86 4.25
C THR A 64 -4.00 11.01 4.00
N LYS A 65 -3.36 11.95 4.70
CA LYS A 65 -1.92 12.15 4.67
C LYS A 65 -1.30 11.76 6.00
N ARG A 66 -0.20 11.00 5.98
CA ARG A 66 0.58 10.71 7.19
C ARG A 66 1.29 11.98 7.65
N VAL A 67 1.23 12.23 8.95
CA VAL A 67 1.93 13.34 9.61
C VAL A 67 2.70 12.82 10.81
N THR A 68 3.86 13.42 11.08
CA THR A 68 4.67 13.13 12.28
C THR A 68 4.52 14.30 13.24
N LEU A 69 4.03 14.02 14.45
CA LEU A 69 3.83 15.02 15.51
C LEU A 69 4.55 14.55 16.79
N ARG A 70 5.21 15.48 17.48
CA ARG A 70 5.76 15.22 18.81
C ARG A 70 4.70 15.54 19.87
N LEU A 71 4.44 14.57 20.74
CA LEU A 71 3.55 14.70 21.90
C LEU A 71 4.35 14.33 23.16
N ARG A 72 3.95 14.86 24.31
CA ARG A 72 4.55 14.41 25.59
C ARG A 72 4.18 12.95 25.84
N VAL A 73 5.09 12.19 26.44
CA VAL A 73 4.87 10.77 26.78
C VAL A 73 3.59 10.60 27.61
N SER A 74 3.40 11.45 28.61
CA SER A 74 2.20 11.43 29.47
C SER A 74 0.88 11.64 28.70
N GLN A 75 0.89 12.42 27.61
CA GLN A 75 -0.29 12.62 26.77
C GLN A 75 -0.60 11.36 25.96
N ILE A 76 0.42 10.67 25.45
CA ILE A 76 0.27 9.42 24.71
C ILE A 76 -0.29 8.34 25.62
N GLU A 77 0.23 8.24 26.84
CA GLU A 77 -0.22 7.27 27.85
C GLU A 77 -1.68 7.52 28.26
N ALA A 78 -2.04 8.76 28.57
CA ALA A 78 -3.41 9.14 28.89
C ALA A 78 -4.37 8.83 27.72
N ALA A 79 -3.99 9.15 26.48
CA ALA A 79 -4.81 8.84 25.30
C ALA A 79 -5.01 7.33 25.15
N LYS A 80 -3.98 6.50 25.37
CA LYS A 80 -4.08 5.04 25.32
C LYS A 80 -5.01 4.50 26.40
N GLU A 81 -4.95 5.04 27.62
CA GLU A 81 -5.83 4.60 28.70
C GLU A 81 -7.30 4.94 28.41
N ILE A 82 -7.59 6.16 27.95
CA ILE A 82 -8.94 6.59 27.58
C ILE A 82 -9.47 5.75 26.42
N ALA A 83 -8.62 5.46 25.42
CA ALA A 83 -9.00 4.66 24.26
C ALA A 83 -9.37 3.22 24.65
N ARG A 84 -8.61 2.59 25.56
CA ARG A 84 -8.95 1.27 26.12
C ARG A 84 -10.30 1.28 26.82
N LYS A 85 -10.59 2.29 27.64
CA LYS A 85 -11.88 2.43 28.34
C LYS A 85 -13.06 2.59 27.38
N LYS A 86 -12.81 3.13 26.17
CA LYS A 86 -13.80 3.34 25.11
C LYS A 86 -13.84 2.20 24.09
N ASP A 87 -13.03 1.16 24.28
CA ASP A 87 -12.86 0.04 23.34
C ASP A 87 -12.59 0.47 21.89
N ILE A 88 -11.71 1.48 21.71
CA ILE A 88 -11.30 1.97 20.39
C ILE A 88 -9.78 2.11 20.30
N PRO A 89 -9.18 2.06 19.09
CA PRO A 89 -7.76 2.35 18.91
C PRO A 89 -7.44 3.80 19.29
N TYR A 90 -6.30 4.03 19.97
CA TYR A 90 -5.91 5.38 20.40
C TYR A 90 -5.69 6.34 19.24
N GLN A 91 -5.27 5.88 18.05
CA GLN A 91 -5.19 6.73 16.86
C GLN A 91 -6.58 7.19 16.40
N THR A 92 -7.62 6.37 16.55
CA THR A 92 -9.00 6.74 16.25
C THR A 92 -9.51 7.78 17.25
N LEU A 93 -9.22 7.61 18.54
CA LEU A 93 -9.54 8.60 19.57
C LEU A 93 -8.89 9.96 19.28
N ILE A 94 -7.58 9.98 19.00
CA ILE A 94 -6.85 11.21 18.68
C ILE A 94 -7.44 11.90 17.45
N ARG A 95 -7.77 11.15 16.38
CA ARG A 95 -8.42 11.72 15.19
C ARG A 95 -9.77 12.36 15.51
N SER A 96 -10.56 11.74 16.38
CA SER A 96 -11.85 12.27 16.83
C SER A 96 -11.67 13.59 17.58
N TRP A 97 -10.73 13.67 18.51
CA TRP A 97 -10.42 14.90 19.24
C TRP A 97 -9.92 16.03 18.34
N VAL A 98 -9.08 15.74 17.35
CA VAL A 98 -8.62 16.75 16.39
C VAL A 98 -9.80 17.31 15.60
N ALA A 99 -10.69 16.46 15.09
CA ALA A 99 -11.88 16.90 14.37
C ALA A 99 -12.83 17.73 15.25
N GLU A 100 -13.00 17.32 16.51
CA GLU A 100 -13.83 18.04 17.47
C GLU A 100 -13.24 19.42 17.83
N ALA A 101 -11.93 19.49 18.08
CA ALA A 101 -11.24 20.75 18.34
C ALA A 101 -11.37 21.72 17.15
N ILE A 102 -11.18 21.23 15.92
CA ILE A 102 -11.36 22.06 14.71
C ILE A 102 -12.77 22.61 14.62
N ARG A 103 -13.80 21.78 14.82
CA ARG A 103 -15.21 22.24 14.80
C ARG A 103 -15.46 23.33 15.84
N ARG A 104 -15.00 23.10 17.08
CA ARG A 104 -15.16 24.06 18.18
C ARG A 104 -14.49 25.41 17.85
N GLU A 105 -13.31 25.41 17.27
CA GLU A 105 -12.61 26.65 16.87
C GLU A 105 -13.27 27.35 15.66
N GLN A 106 -13.91 26.59 14.77
CA GLN A 106 -14.66 27.14 13.64
C GLN A 106 -16.00 27.74 14.07
N GLU A 107 -16.69 27.11 15.00
CA GLU A 107 -17.97 27.55 15.56
C GLU A 107 -17.79 28.68 16.60
N GLY A 108 -16.65 28.71 17.30
CA GLY A 108 -16.32 29.67 18.35
C GLY A 108 -15.72 31.00 17.87
N ARG A 109 -15.73 31.28 16.57
CA ARG A 109 -15.24 32.55 16.02
C ARG A 109 -16.41 33.53 15.83
N PRO A 110 -16.39 34.73 16.45
CA PRO A 110 -17.31 35.80 16.04
C PRO A 110 -17.03 36.26 14.60
#